data_AF-A0A7Y0H584-F1
#
_entry.id   AF-A0A7Y0H584-F1
#
_cell.length_a   1.000
_cell.length_b   1.000
_cell.length_c   1.000
_cell.angle_alpha   90.00
_cell.angle_beta   90.00
_cell.angle_gamma   90.00
#
_symmetry.space_group_name_H-M   'P 1'
#
loop_
_entity.id
_entity.type
_entity.pdbx_description
1 polymer ?
#
loop_
_entity_poly.entity_id
_entity_poly.type
_entity_poly.pdbx_seq_one_letter_code
_entity_poly.pdbx_strand_id
1 'polypeptide(L)'
;LTIPGLPAGTTAVALNVTATNPTAASYLTVYPAGATRPTASNLNFVKAQTIANLVIARVGTGNKVTFYNAAGTVDIIADLAGYYAP
;
A
#
# COMPACT_ATOMS: atom_id res chain seq x y z
N LEU A 1 5.89 5.13 -0.82
CA LEU A 1 5.13 6.02 -1.71
C LEU A 1 4.83 7.32 -0.98
N THR A 2 5.21 8.47 -1.53
CA THR A 2 4.72 9.78 -1.07
C THR A 2 3.40 10.06 -1.76
N ILE A 3 2.38 10.49 -1.01
CA ILE A 3 1.08 10.86 -1.54
C ILE A 3 1.01 12.40 -1.56
N PRO A 4 1.17 13.02 -2.75
CA PRO A 4 1.14 14.47 -2.87
C PRO A 4 -0.25 15.02 -2.61
N GLY A 5 -0.33 16.28 -2.17
CA GLY A 5 -1.61 17.01 -2.08
C GLY A 5 -2.57 16.57 -0.97
N LEU A 6 -2.13 15.72 -0.02
CA LEU A 6 -2.97 15.39 1.14
C LEU A 6 -3.22 16.63 2.02
N PRO A 7 -4.49 16.90 2.41
CA PRO A 7 -4.81 17.97 3.35
C PRO A 7 -4.10 17.79 4.70
N ALA A 8 -3.79 18.92 5.36
CA ALA A 8 -3.29 18.92 6.72
C ALA A 8 -4.25 18.19 7.66
N GLY A 9 -3.71 17.39 8.59
CA GLY A 9 -4.52 16.58 9.51
C GLY A 9 -4.98 15.23 8.94
N THR A 10 -4.63 14.88 7.70
CA THR A 10 -4.89 13.52 7.17
C THR A 10 -4.25 12.46 8.06
N THR A 11 -5.05 11.49 8.53
CA THR A 11 -4.61 10.40 9.42
C THR A 11 -4.47 9.06 8.69
N ALA A 12 -5.28 8.84 7.65
CA ALA A 12 -5.26 7.64 6.84
C ALA A 12 -5.71 7.92 5.39
N VAL A 13 -5.40 7.00 4.50
CA VAL A 13 -5.83 7.01 3.10
C VAL A 13 -6.50 5.69 2.74
N ALA A 14 -7.49 5.77 1.85
CA ALA A 14 -8.01 4.63 1.12
C ALA A 14 -7.30 4.58 -0.24
N LEU A 15 -6.61 3.47 -0.53
CA LEU A 15 -5.89 3.23 -1.77
C LEU A 15 -6.48 2.03 -2.48
N ASN A 16 -6.77 2.13 -3.77
CA ASN A 16 -6.91 0.95 -4.61
C ASN A 16 -5.50 0.48 -5.00
N VAL A 17 -5.06 -0.65 -4.46
CA VAL A 17 -3.71 -1.17 -4.67
C VAL A 17 -3.79 -2.32 -5.66
N THR A 18 -3.10 -2.19 -6.79
CA THR A 18 -2.98 -3.24 -7.81
C THR A 18 -1.55 -3.77 -7.82
N ALA A 19 -1.43 -5.09 -7.66
CA ALA A 19 -0.20 -5.83 -7.93
C ALA A 19 -0.24 -6.28 -9.40
N THR A 20 0.81 -6.01 -10.16
CA THR A 20 0.95 -6.48 -11.55
C THR A 20 2.38 -6.93 -11.84
N ASN A 21 2.55 -7.77 -12.86
CA ASN A 21 3.82 -8.41 -13.21
C ASN A 21 4.57 -9.11 -12.05
N PRO A 22 3.92 -9.80 -11.09
CA PRO A 22 4.64 -10.46 -10.02
C PRO A 22 5.46 -11.65 -10.53
N THR A 23 6.71 -11.77 -10.07
CA THR A 23 7.63 -12.85 -10.49
C THR A 23 7.52 -14.12 -9.66
N ALA A 24 6.88 -14.07 -8.49
CA ALA A 24 6.63 -15.19 -7.58
C ALA A 24 5.32 -15.00 -6.80
N ALA A 25 4.85 -16.05 -6.12
CA ALA A 25 3.77 -15.90 -5.14
C ALA A 25 4.24 -15.07 -3.95
N SER A 26 3.43 -14.11 -3.52
CA SER A 26 3.80 -13.18 -2.46
C SER A 26 2.59 -12.46 -1.86
N TYR A 27 2.88 -11.47 -1.02
CA TYR A 27 1.90 -10.56 -0.47
C TYR A 27 2.46 -9.16 -0.24
N LEU A 28 1.57 -8.17 -0.29
CA LEU A 28 1.84 -6.80 0.15
C LEU A 28 1.35 -6.58 1.59
N THR A 29 2.18 -5.96 2.42
CA THR A 29 1.75 -5.25 3.63
C THR A 29 1.89 -3.75 3.38
N VAL A 30 0.83 -2.98 3.64
CA VAL A 30 0.79 -1.51 3.47
C VAL A 30 0.65 -0.86 4.83
N TYR A 31 1.57 0.04 5.17
CA TYR A 31 1.66 0.59 6.52
C TYR A 31 2.25 2.01 6.53
N PRO A 32 2.03 2.82 7.59
CA PRO A 32 2.57 4.17 7.67
C PRO A 32 4.11 4.16 7.61
N ALA A 33 4.68 5.08 6.84
CA ALA A 33 6.13 5.23 6.80
C ALA A 33 6.69 5.61 8.18
N GLY A 34 7.82 5.00 8.54
CA GLY A 34 8.45 5.18 9.85
C GLY A 34 7.91 4.28 10.96
N ALA A 35 6.83 3.53 10.73
CA ALA A 35 6.34 2.53 11.67
C ALA A 35 7.00 1.15 11.47
N THR A 36 7.02 0.34 12.52
CA THR A 36 7.37 -1.07 12.43
C THR A 36 6.38 -1.79 11.52
N ARG A 37 6.89 -2.63 10.62
CA ARG A 37 6.07 -3.42 9.70
C ARG A 37 5.13 -4.36 10.48
N PRO A 38 3.80 -4.31 10.27
CA PRO A 38 2.87 -5.28 10.81
C PRO A 38 3.08 -6.69 10.25
N THR A 39 2.53 -7.71 10.92
CA THR A 39 2.54 -9.10 10.42
C THR A 39 1.42 -9.40 9.42
N ALA A 40 0.37 -8.58 9.39
CA ALA A 40 -0.78 -8.77 8.51
C ALA A 40 -0.45 -8.45 7.04
N SER A 41 -1.03 -9.21 6.11
CA SER A 41 -1.04 -8.90 4.68
C SER A 41 -2.31 -8.14 4.27
N ASN A 42 -2.22 -7.35 3.20
CA ASN A 42 -3.34 -6.63 2.59
C ASN A 42 -3.73 -7.20 1.22
N LEU A 43 -2.76 -7.64 0.41
CA LEU A 43 -3.01 -8.16 -0.94
C LEU A 43 -2.07 -9.33 -1.19
N ASN A 44 -2.63 -10.53 -1.38
CA ASN A 44 -1.89 -11.76 -1.66
C ASN A 44 -2.09 -12.10 -3.14
N PHE A 45 -1.02 -12.52 -3.82
CA PHE A 45 -1.03 -12.77 -5.26
C PHE A 45 -0.07 -13.89 -5.63
N VAL A 46 -0.31 -14.51 -6.78
CA VAL A 46 0.59 -15.52 -7.37
C VAL A 46 1.37 -14.96 -8.56
N LYS A 47 2.38 -15.70 -9.03
CA LYS A 47 3.17 -15.34 -10.21
C LYS A 47 2.27 -15.02 -11.41
N ALA A 48 2.62 -13.98 -12.16
CA ALA A 48 1.92 -13.49 -13.35
C ALA A 48 0.44 -13.08 -13.15
N GLN A 49 -0.01 -12.91 -11.90
CA GLN A 49 -1.35 -12.43 -11.60
C GLN A 49 -1.37 -10.90 -11.51
N THR A 50 -2.29 -10.27 -12.24
CA THR A 50 -2.70 -8.88 -11.98
C THR A 50 -3.96 -8.91 -11.14
N ILE A 51 -3.91 -8.33 -9.94
CA ILE A 51 -5.04 -8.30 -9.00
C ILE A 51 -5.02 -7.03 -8.16
N ALA A 52 -6.20 -6.51 -7.83
CA ALA A 52 -6.39 -5.32 -7.01
C ALA A 52 -7.09 -5.62 -5.69
N ASN A 53 -6.83 -4.80 -4.68
CA ASN A 53 -7.59 -4.74 -3.44
C ASN A 53 -7.64 -3.31 -2.88
N LEU A 54 -8.74 -2.94 -2.25
CA LEU A 54 -8.85 -1.68 -1.51
C LEU A 54 -8.14 -1.81 -0.16
N VAL A 55 -7.26 -0.86 0.14
CA VAL A 55 -6.46 -0.82 1.37
C VAL A 55 -6.70 0.49 2.09
N ILE A 56 -7.01 0.42 3.38
CA ILE A 56 -6.98 1.58 4.27
C ILE A 56 -5.68 1.53 5.06
N ALA A 57 -4.83 2.54 4.90
CA ALA A 57 -3.54 2.63 5.57
C ALA A 57 -3.39 3.98 6.26
N ARG A 58 -2.87 3.96 7.50
CA ARG A 58 -2.44 5.20 8.15
C ARG A 58 -1.31 5.83 7.34
N VAL A 59 -1.29 7.15 7.33
CA VAL A 59 -0.23 7.92 6.68
C VAL A 59 0.88 8.19 7.70
N GLY A 60 2.12 7.93 7.32
CA GLY A 60 3.31 8.19 8.16
C GLY A 60 3.99 9.51 7.83
N THR A 61 5.20 9.69 8.36
CA THR A 61 5.98 10.94 8.21
C THR A 61 6.14 11.35 6.75
N GLY A 62 5.83 12.61 6.44
CA GLY A 62 5.96 13.20 5.11
C GLY A 62 4.91 12.74 4.10
N ASN A 63 3.70 12.41 4.55
CA ASN A 63 2.59 11.93 3.73
C ASN A 63 2.90 10.61 3.00
N LYS A 64 3.55 9.67 3.71
CA LYS A 64 4.05 8.44 3.10
C LYS A 64 3.40 7.18 3.65
N VAL A 65 3.19 6.23 2.75
CA VAL A 65 2.93 4.82 3.07
C VAL A 65 4.08 3.96 2.55
N THR A 66 4.35 2.86 3.25
CA THR A 66 5.36 1.86 2.89
C THR A 66 4.67 0.60 2.43
N PHE A 67 5.23 -0.01 1.38
CA PHE A 67 4.85 -1.32 0.89
C PHE A 67 5.96 -2.31 1.20
N TYR A 68 5.61 -3.45 1.79
CA TYR A 68 6.49 -4.60 1.90
C TYR A 68 6.02 -5.68 0.95
N ASN A 69 6.93 -6.21 0.12
CA ASN A 69 6.71 -7.40 -0.69
C ASN A 69 7.55 -8.55 -0.12
N ALA A 70 6.94 -9.72 0.12
CA ALA A 70 7.60 -10.79 0.86
C ALA A 70 8.62 -11.60 0.03
N ALA A 71 8.41 -11.70 -1.28
CA ALA A 71 9.22 -12.53 -2.16
C ALA A 71 9.12 -12.04 -3.62
N GLY A 72 10.20 -12.22 -4.38
CA GLY A 72 10.27 -11.80 -5.77
C GLY A 72 10.13 -10.29 -5.95
N THR A 73 9.71 -9.91 -7.16
CA THR A 73 9.45 -8.53 -7.57
C THR A 73 8.01 -8.42 -8.08
N VAL A 74 7.45 -7.22 -7.95
CA VAL A 74 6.09 -6.89 -8.37
C VAL A 74 6.03 -5.39 -8.68
N ASP A 75 5.28 -5.02 -9.70
CA ASP A 75 4.94 -3.62 -9.95
C ASP A 75 3.68 -3.28 -9.15
N ILE A 76 3.70 -2.12 -8.48
CA ILE A 76 2.59 -1.66 -7.64
C ILE A 76 2.01 -0.39 -8.25
N ILE A 77 0.72 -0.43 -8.55
CA ILE A 77 -0.10 0.75 -8.86
C ILE A 77 -0.94 1.04 -7.63
N ALA A 78 -0.96 2.31 -7.19
CA ALA A 78 -1.71 2.71 -6.02
C ALA A 78 -2.47 4.00 -6.31
N ASP A 79 -3.79 3.89 -6.44
CA ASP A 79 -4.68 5.01 -6.73
C ASP A 79 -5.31 5.52 -5.43
N LEU A 80 -5.25 6.84 -5.21
CA LEU A 80 -5.89 7.46 -4.05
C LEU A 80 -7.42 7.53 -4.27
N ALA A 81 -8.17 6.75 -3.49
CA ALA A 81 -9.63 6.76 -3.52
C ALA A 81 -10.22 7.80 -2.53
N GLY A 82 -9.50 8.11 -1.46
CA GLY A 82 -9.93 9.08 -0.47
C GLY A 82 -8.99 9.15 0.73
N TYR A 83 -9.30 10.04 1.66
CA TYR A 83 -8.53 10.24 2.89
C TYR A 83 -9.47 10.34 4.10
N TYR A 84 -8.90 10.14 5.27
CA TYR A 84 -9.55 10.30 6.56
C TYR A 84 -8.83 11.42 7.33
N ALA A 85 -9.61 12.26 7.99
CA ALA A 85 -9.16 13.31 8.90
C ALA A 85 -10.01 13.23 10.19
N PRO A 86 -9.58 13.86 11.30
CA PRO A 86 -10.35 13.92 12.54
C PRO A 86 -11.78 14.45 12.35
#